data_AF-A0A1G0Y2B1-F1
#
_entry.id   AF-A0A1G0Y2B1-F1
#
_cell.length_a   1.000
_cell.length_b   1.000
_cell.length_c   1.000
_cell.angle_alpha   90.00
_cell.angle_beta   90.00
_cell.angle_gamma   90.00
#
_symmetry.space_group_name_H-M   'P 1'
#
loop_
_entity.id
_entity.type
_entity.pdbx_description
1 polymer ?
#
loop_
_entity_poly.entity_id
_entity_poly.type
_entity_poly.pdbx_seq_one_letter_code
_entity_poly.pdbx_strand_id
1 'polypeptide(L)'
;MLGKAGLVEKMFARFDGKLRARGGAAKRGHIIDASIVSALKQRNSCKENFRIKEGDVPEDWNESKLRQKGMDAKWVKKNGRNYFGYKNHISIDAKRKFIRKYEVTDAEA
;
A
#
# COMPACT_ATOMS: atom_id res chain seq x y z
N MET A 1 2.45 -2.98 -14.09
CA MET A 1 3.07 -2.89 -12.74
C MET A 1 2.97 -4.25 -12.07
N LEU A 2 4.04 -4.72 -11.41
CA LEU A 2 4.10 -6.02 -10.73
C LEU A 2 2.93 -6.27 -9.74
N GLY A 3 2.46 -5.23 -9.04
CA GLY A 3 1.30 -5.31 -8.15
C GLY A 3 -0.04 -5.54 -8.86
N LYS A 4 -0.26 -4.98 -10.05
CA LYS A 4 -1.50 -5.20 -10.82
C LYS A 4 -1.65 -6.61 -11.38
N ALA A 5 -0.56 -7.39 -11.41
CA ALA A 5 -0.55 -8.75 -11.96
C ALA A 5 -0.68 -9.86 -10.89
N GLY A 6 -0.84 -9.50 -9.61
CA GLY A 6 -0.88 -10.47 -8.50
C GLY A 6 0.44 -11.26 -8.33
N LEU A 7 1.53 -10.78 -8.96
CA LEU A 7 2.78 -11.52 -9.06
C LEU A 7 3.61 -11.38 -7.78
N VAL A 8 3.45 -10.26 -7.08
CA VAL A 8 4.18 -9.98 -5.84
C VAL A 8 3.69 -10.92 -4.73
N GLU A 9 2.38 -11.18 -4.64
CA GLU A 9 1.77 -12.12 -3.71
C GLU A 9 2.28 -13.54 -3.96
N LYS A 10 2.36 -13.96 -5.23
CA LYS A 10 2.91 -15.26 -5.63
C LYS A 10 4.39 -15.39 -5.26
N MET A 11 5.17 -14.33 -5.45
CA MET A 11 6.59 -14.31 -5.08
C MET A 11 6.78 -14.40 -3.56
N PHE A 12 6.01 -13.63 -2.78
CA PHE A 12 6.03 -13.70 -1.32
C PHE A 12 5.61 -15.08 -0.80
N ALA A 13 4.58 -15.69 -1.39
CA ALA A 13 4.17 -17.05 -1.04
C ALA A 13 5.28 -18.07 -1.33
N ARG A 14 5.96 -17.97 -2.48
CA ARG A 14 7.09 -18.85 -2.83
C ARG A 14 8.29 -18.64 -1.89
N PHE A 15 8.57 -17.39 -1.54
CA PHE A 15 9.63 -17.04 -0.59
C PHE A 15 9.33 -17.60 0.82
N ASP A 16 8.09 -17.42 1.29
CA ASP A 16 7.61 -17.94 2.57
C ASP A 16 7.74 -19.46 2.64
N GLY A 17 7.34 -20.16 1.56
CA GLY A 17 7.49 -21.61 1.43
C GLY A 17 8.95 -22.06 1.53
N LYS A 18 9.87 -21.39 0.82
CA LYS A 18 11.31 -21.68 0.91
C LYS A 18 11.87 -21.45 2.31
N LEU A 19 11.42 -20.39 3.00
CA LEU A 19 11.81 -20.14 4.39
C LEU A 19 11.33 -21.29 5.28
N ARG A 20 10.05 -21.67 5.22
CA ARG A 20 9.50 -22.75 6.05
C ARG A 20 10.25 -24.07 5.85
N ALA A 21 10.54 -24.45 4.61
CA ALA A 21 11.26 -25.68 4.27
C ALA A 21 12.67 -25.76 4.90
N ARG A 22 13.34 -24.61 5.08
CA ARG A 22 14.68 -24.52 5.69
C ARG A 22 14.65 -24.29 7.21
N GLY A 23 13.56 -24.66 7.88
CA GLY A 23 13.38 -24.41 9.32
C GLY A 23 13.13 -22.94 9.68
N GLY A 24 12.79 -22.12 8.67
CA GLY A 24 12.45 -20.70 8.72
C GLY A 24 11.07 -20.39 9.27
N ALA A 25 10.30 -21.37 9.74
CA ALA A 25 8.93 -21.14 10.24
C ALA A 25 8.90 -20.16 11.43
N ALA A 26 7.89 -19.29 11.45
CA ALA A 26 7.68 -18.34 12.55
C ALA A 26 7.19 -19.08 13.79
N LYS A 27 8.12 -19.43 14.68
CA LYS A 27 7.83 -20.20 15.90
C LYS A 27 7.39 -19.35 17.10
N ARG A 28 7.55 -18.02 17.04
CA ARG A 28 7.28 -17.08 18.15
C ARG A 28 6.19 -16.05 17.83
N GLY A 29 5.36 -16.32 16.82
CA GLY A 29 4.30 -15.40 16.38
C GLY A 29 4.78 -14.32 15.39
N HIS A 30 3.84 -13.44 15.04
CA HIS A 30 4.00 -12.39 14.05
C HIS A 30 3.81 -11.01 14.69
N ILE A 31 4.62 -10.04 14.25
CA ILE A 31 4.43 -8.62 14.56
C ILE A 31 3.73 -7.99 13.36
N ILE A 32 2.60 -7.32 13.58
CA ILE A 32 1.92 -6.53 12.55
C ILE A 32 2.35 -5.08 12.70
N ASP A 33 2.97 -4.53 11.66
CA ASP A 33 3.26 -3.09 11.57
C ASP A 33 2.34 -2.43 10.53
N ALA A 34 1.92 -1.20 10.82
CA ALA A 34 1.09 -0.38 9.94
C ALA A 34 1.75 1.00 9.77
N SER A 35 2.44 1.16 8.64
CA SER A 35 3.21 2.34 8.30
C SER A 35 2.51 3.16 7.23
N ILE A 36 2.52 4.48 7.38
CA ILE A 36 2.01 5.41 6.36
C ILE A 36 3.13 5.66 5.36
N VAL A 37 2.88 5.36 4.08
CA VAL A 37 3.79 5.67 2.98
C VAL A 37 3.29 6.95 2.31
N SER A 38 4.06 8.02 2.45
CA SER A 38 3.72 9.33 1.88
C SER A 38 3.67 9.28 0.35
N ALA A 39 2.60 9.82 -0.23
CA ALA A 39 2.48 10.06 -1.65
C ALA A 39 2.71 11.54 -1.99
N LEU A 40 3.04 11.83 -3.25
CA LEU A 40 3.18 13.20 -3.73
C LEU A 40 1.80 13.87 -3.75
N LYS A 41 1.70 15.04 -3.11
CA LYS A 41 0.48 15.86 -3.11
C LYS A 41 0.35 16.56 -4.46
N GLN A 42 -0.59 16.12 -5.27
CA GLN A 42 -0.86 16.71 -6.58
C GLN A 42 -1.57 18.05 -6.45
N ARG A 43 -1.23 19.01 -7.33
CA ARG A 43 -2.01 20.24 -7.50
C ARG A 43 -3.22 19.92 -8.37
N ASN A 44 -4.37 19.77 -7.72
CA ASN A 44 -5.67 19.62 -8.33
C ASN A 44 -6.58 20.75 -7.82
N SER A 45 -7.51 21.18 -8.64
CA SER A 45 -8.58 22.09 -8.21
C SER A 45 -9.51 21.42 -7.19
N CYS A 46 -10.27 22.22 -6.44
CA CYS A 46 -11.26 21.70 -5.50
C CYS A 46 -12.29 20.80 -6.19
N LYS A 47 -12.76 21.20 -7.39
CA LYS A 47 -13.71 20.44 -8.21
C LYS A 47 -13.15 19.09 -8.67
N GLU A 48 -11.88 19.06 -9.11
CA GLU A 48 -11.21 17.80 -9.46
C GLU A 48 -11.05 16.87 -8.25
N ASN A 49 -10.64 17.40 -7.09
CA ASN A 49 -10.52 16.61 -5.87
C ASN A 49 -11.86 16.01 -5.41
N PHE A 50 -12.96 16.75 -5.58
CA PHE A 50 -14.30 16.24 -5.29
C PHE A 50 -14.65 15.05 -6.20
N ARG A 51 -14.47 15.18 -7.51
CA ARG A 51 -14.69 14.08 -8.46
C ARG A 51 -13.84 12.85 -8.15
N ILE A 52 -12.54 13.05 -7.92
CA ILE A 52 -11.60 11.97 -7.56
C ILE A 52 -12.05 11.24 -6.28
N LYS A 53 -12.62 11.96 -5.30
CA LYS A 53 -13.13 11.34 -4.07
C LYS A 53 -14.38 10.48 -4.30
N GLU A 54 -15.25 10.87 -5.22
CA GLU A 54 -16.43 10.11 -5.65
C GLU A 54 -16.08 8.92 -6.58
N GLY A 55 -14.79 8.72 -6.88
CA GLY A 55 -14.34 7.68 -7.82
C GLY A 55 -14.51 8.07 -9.29
N ASP A 56 -14.89 9.32 -9.57
CA ASP A 56 -15.04 9.86 -10.91
C ASP A 56 -13.68 10.36 -11.44
N VAL A 57 -13.34 9.92 -12.65
CA VAL A 57 -12.11 10.28 -13.35
C VAL A 57 -12.44 11.41 -14.31
N PRO A 58 -11.83 12.61 -14.19
CA PRO A 58 -12.10 13.70 -15.12
C PRO A 58 -11.82 13.28 -16.57
N GLU A 59 -12.82 13.38 -17.44
CA GLU A 59 -12.75 12.98 -18.87
C GLU A 59 -11.60 13.65 -19.64
N ASP A 60 -11.23 14.87 -19.22
CA ASP A 60 -10.13 15.65 -19.82
C ASP A 60 -8.73 15.08 -19.52
N TRP A 61 -8.62 13.97 -18.79
CA TRP A 61 -7.34 13.37 -18.41
C TRP A 61 -6.98 12.20 -19.31
N ASN A 62 -5.88 12.34 -20.05
CA ASN A 62 -5.28 11.22 -20.80
C ASN A 62 -4.62 10.19 -19.87
N GLU A 63 -4.32 9.00 -20.41
CA GLU A 63 -3.69 7.89 -19.66
C GLU A 63 -2.38 8.30 -18.96
N SER A 64 -1.57 9.15 -19.59
CA SER A 64 -0.31 9.63 -19.02
C SER A 64 -0.55 10.47 -17.75
N LYS A 65 -1.54 11.37 -17.81
CA LYS A 65 -1.95 12.22 -16.70
C LYS A 65 -2.54 11.37 -15.57
N LEU A 66 -3.36 10.36 -15.88
CA LEU A 66 -3.90 9.43 -14.90
C LEU A 66 -2.80 8.72 -14.11
N ARG A 67 -1.80 8.19 -14.82
CA ARG A 67 -0.65 7.51 -14.19
C ARG A 67 0.16 8.44 -13.30
N GLN A 68 0.31 9.72 -13.68
CA GLN A 68 1.03 10.71 -12.88
C GLN A 68 0.24 11.15 -11.65
N LYS A 69 -1.08 11.25 -11.76
CA LYS A 69 -1.94 11.80 -10.71
C LYS A 69 -2.15 10.84 -9.54
N GLY A 70 -2.21 9.52 -9.78
CA GLY A 70 -2.30 8.51 -8.72
C GLY A 70 -3.47 8.78 -7.76
N MET A 71 -4.69 8.48 -8.22
CA MET A 71 -5.96 8.88 -7.56
C MET A 71 -6.29 8.09 -6.29
N ASP A 72 -5.56 7.02 -6.02
CA ASP A 72 -5.86 6.07 -4.94
C ASP A 72 -5.40 6.56 -3.56
N ALA A 73 -4.38 7.45 -3.50
CA ALA A 73 -3.88 7.98 -2.24
C ALA A 73 -4.92 8.87 -1.52
N LYS A 74 -5.05 8.69 -0.19
CA LYS A 74 -6.02 9.41 0.64
C LYS A 74 -5.34 10.20 1.78
N TRP A 75 -6.09 11.12 2.38
CA TRP A 75 -5.65 11.85 3.56
C TRP A 75 -5.99 11.07 4.82
N VAL A 76 -5.04 10.99 5.76
CA VAL A 76 -5.25 10.34 7.07
C VAL A 76 -4.70 11.20 8.19
N LYS A 77 -5.36 11.18 9.34
CA LYS A 77 -4.88 11.83 10.56
C LYS A 77 -4.31 10.78 11.52
N LYS A 78 -3.01 10.84 11.81
CA LYS A 78 -2.34 9.97 12.79
C LYS A 78 -1.61 10.84 13.80
N ASN A 79 -1.83 10.59 15.09
CA ASN A 79 -1.18 11.31 16.20
C ASN A 79 -1.27 12.85 16.08
N GLY A 80 -2.45 13.36 15.71
CA GLY A 80 -2.68 14.81 15.55
C GLY A 80 -2.07 15.44 14.29
N ARG A 81 -1.35 14.67 13.44
CA ARG A 81 -0.76 15.15 12.19
C ARG A 81 -1.47 14.55 10.98
N ASN A 82 -1.58 15.33 9.91
CA ASN A 82 -2.20 14.91 8.65
C ASN A 82 -1.14 14.38 7.69
N TYR A 83 -1.42 13.23 7.10
CA TYR A 83 -0.59 12.57 6.10
C TYR A 83 -1.40 12.33 4.84
N PHE A 84 -0.74 12.30 3.69
CA PHE A 84 -1.36 11.97 2.41
C PHE A 84 -0.59 10.80 1.78
N GLY A 85 -1.27 9.69 1.51
CA GLY A 85 -0.59 8.50 1.00
C GLY A 85 -1.37 7.21 1.16
N TYR A 86 -0.61 6.12 1.35
CA TYR A 86 -1.10 4.76 1.51
C TYR A 86 -0.78 4.23 2.90
N LYS A 87 -1.52 3.22 3.35
CA LYS A 87 -1.24 2.48 4.57
C LYS A 87 -0.71 1.10 4.21
N ASN A 88 0.51 0.82 4.62
CA ASN A 88 1.14 -0.47 4.38
C ASN A 88 1.13 -1.29 5.67
N HIS A 89 0.44 -2.41 5.63
CA HIS A 89 0.39 -3.42 6.68
C HIS A 89 1.40 -4.51 6.36
N ILE A 90 2.38 -4.73 7.24
CA ILE A 90 3.36 -5.82 7.08
C ILE A 90 3.31 -6.77 8.26
N SER A 91 3.39 -8.07 7.98
CA SER A 91 3.54 -9.12 8.97
C SER A 91 4.98 -9.59 9.01
N ILE A 92 5.61 -9.44 10.17
CA ILE A 92 7.03 -9.71 10.38
C ILE A 92 7.20 -10.89 11.34
N ASP A 93 8.11 -11.81 11.02
CA ASP A 93 8.54 -12.87 11.94
C ASP A 93 9.24 -12.28 13.17
N ALA A 94 8.71 -12.52 14.37
CA ALA A 94 9.24 -11.89 15.58
C ALA A 94 10.71 -12.25 15.87
N LYS A 95 11.15 -13.46 15.48
CA LYS A 95 12.49 -14.01 15.78
C LYS A 95 13.53 -13.61 14.74
N ARG A 96 13.18 -13.72 13.45
CA ARG A 96 14.10 -13.56 12.31
C ARG A 96 13.88 -12.27 11.52
N LYS A 97 12.83 -11.50 11.85
CA LYS A 97 12.49 -10.21 11.25
C LYS A 97 12.22 -10.23 9.74
N PHE A 98 11.94 -11.41 9.17
CA PHE A 98 11.51 -11.52 7.77
C PHE A 98 10.08 -11.03 7.61
N ILE A 99 9.82 -10.24 6.57
CA ILE A 99 8.47 -9.90 6.13
C ILE A 99 7.87 -11.16 5.48
N ARG A 100 6.75 -11.63 6.03
CA ARG A 100 6.06 -12.86 5.63
C ARG A 100 4.87 -12.57 4.71
N LYS A 101 4.18 -11.48 5.00
CA LYS A 101 3.02 -10.99 4.24
C LYS A 101 3.02 -9.47 4.31
N TYR A 102 2.50 -8.84 3.27
CA TYR A 102 2.17 -7.42 3.27
C TYR A 102 0.76 -7.24 2.70
N GLU A 103 0.16 -6.11 2.99
CA GLU A 103 -1.12 -5.66 2.47
C GLU A 103 -1.08 -4.14 2.38
N VAL A 104 -1.35 -3.60 1.20
CA VAL A 104 -1.41 -2.14 0.99
C VAL A 104 -2.87 -1.75 0.87
N THR A 105 -3.31 -0.86 1.74
CA THR A 105 -4.63 -0.26 1.69
C THR A 105 -4.50 1.25 1.47
N ASP A 106 -5.58 1.86 0.99
CA ASP A 106 -5.68 3.31 0.99
C ASP A 106 -5.66 3.84 2.42
N ALA A 107 -5.09 5.02 2.63
CA ALA A 107 -4.81 5.51 3.99
C ALA A 107 -6.04 5.80 4.86
N GLU A 108 -7.25 5.77 4.30
CA GLU A 108 -8.52 5.91 5.03
C GLU A 108 -9.04 4.58 5.63
N ALA A 109 -8.47 3.43 5.25
CA ALA A 109 -8.85 2.10 5.77
C ALA A 109 -8.16 1.73 7.11
#